data_AF-A0A4Y2DFW6-F1
#
_entry.id   AF-A0A4Y2DFW6-F1
#
_cell.length_a   1.000
_cell.length_b   1.000
_cell.length_c   1.000
_cell.angle_alpha   90.00
_cell.angle_beta   90.00
_cell.angle_gamma   90.00
#
_symmetry.space_group_name_H-M   'P 1'
#
loop_
_entity.id
_entity.type
_entity.pdbx_description
1 polymer ?
#
loop_
_entity_poly.entity_id
_entity_poly.type
_entity_poly.pdbx_seq_one_letter_code
_entity_poly.pdbx_strand_id
1 'polypeptide(L)'
;MKKGTKGLNQNKKNTAVDLLQLAKEVITKGDPFFLPKPLSYLKSEIRTAALRIWQDNWDNGETGRSTHDIVPGVSNKPVGWNKEELMFVTGQGPFPS
;
A
#
# COMPACT_ATOMS: atom_id res chain seq x y z
N MET A 1 -53.86 -6.94 14.22
CA MET A 1 -52.62 -6.76 15.02
C MET A 1 -51.81 -5.60 14.45
N LYS A 2 -51.82 -4.42 15.08
CA LYS A 2 -50.91 -3.31 14.71
C LYS A 2 -49.62 -3.45 15.53
N LYS A 3 -48.49 -3.69 14.87
CA LYS A 3 -47.16 -3.72 15.52
C LYS A 3 -46.81 -2.30 15.98
N GLY A 4 -46.66 -2.11 17.29
CA GLY A 4 -46.21 -0.85 17.87
C GLY A 4 -44.73 -0.63 17.62
N THR A 5 -44.39 0.45 16.91
CA THR A 5 -43.04 0.97 16.79
C THR A 5 -42.59 1.52 18.15
N LYS A 6 -41.58 0.89 18.76
CA LYS A 6 -40.94 1.40 19.98
C LYS A 6 -40.29 2.75 19.66
N GLY A 7 -40.86 3.82 20.22
CA GLY A 7 -40.29 5.16 20.14
C GLY A 7 -38.89 5.19 20.76
N LEU A 8 -37.89 5.59 19.97
CA LEU A 8 -36.55 5.84 20.49
C LEU A 8 -36.62 6.91 21.60
N ASN A 9 -36.17 6.55 22.80
CA ASN A 9 -36.10 7.40 23.99
C ASN A 9 -35.37 8.73 23.68
N GLN A 10 -36.01 9.86 23.99
CA GLN A 10 -35.48 11.21 23.77
C GLN A 10 -34.10 11.41 24.43
N ASN A 11 -33.82 10.79 25.57
CA ASN A 11 -32.49 10.82 26.20
C ASN A 11 -31.42 10.19 25.30
N LYS A 12 -31.74 9.09 24.59
CA LYS A 12 -30.78 8.43 23.67
C LYS A 12 -30.48 9.30 22.45
N LYS A 13 -31.46 10.08 21.98
CA LYS A 13 -31.28 11.04 20.89
C LYS A 13 -30.40 12.22 21.33
N ASN A 14 -30.59 12.70 22.55
CA ASN A 14 -29.81 13.81 23.11
C ASN A 14 -28.34 13.38 23.31
N THR A 15 -28.07 12.15 23.78
CA THR A 15 -26.70 11.62 23.91
C THR A 15 -25.98 11.51 22.56
N ALA A 16 -26.70 11.12 21.49
CA ALA A 16 -26.10 11.03 20.16
C ALA A 16 -25.74 12.42 19.59
N VAL A 17 -26.54 13.45 19.91
CA VAL A 17 -26.27 14.84 19.53
C VAL A 17 -25.04 15.37 20.28
N ASP A 18 -24.91 15.09 21.58
CA ASP A 18 -23.76 15.52 22.38
C ASP A 18 -22.45 14.84 21.94
N LEU A 19 -22.49 13.54 21.63
CA LEU A 19 -21.33 12.82 21.12
C LEU A 19 -20.89 13.34 19.75
N LEU A 20 -21.85 13.70 18.88
CA LEU A 20 -21.55 14.30 17.57
C LEU A 20 -20.97 15.71 17.71
N GLN A 21 -21.48 16.50 18.66
CA GLN A 21 -20.96 17.83 18.97
C GLN A 21 -19.53 17.74 19.51
N LEU A 22 -19.25 16.81 20.43
CA LEU A 22 -17.93 16.56 20.98
C LEU A 22 -16.94 16.08 19.91
N ALA A 23 -17.36 15.16 19.03
CA ALA A 23 -16.52 14.68 17.93
C ALA A 23 -16.14 15.82 16.97
N LYS A 24 -17.08 16.72 16.64
CA LYS A 24 -16.79 17.90 15.82
C LYS A 24 -15.78 18.83 16.48
N GLU A 25 -15.96 19.12 17.77
CA GLU A 25 -14.99 19.94 18.52
C GLU A 25 -13.59 19.32 18.49
N VAL A 26 -13.47 18.02 18.72
CA VAL A 26 -12.18 17.30 18.70
C VAL A 26 -11.54 17.35 17.31
N ILE A 27 -12.30 17.26 16.22
CA ILE A 27 -11.76 17.37 14.86
C ILE A 27 -11.34 18.81 14.54
N THR A 28 -12.08 19.82 15.02
CA THR A 28 -11.75 21.25 14.79
C THR A 28 -10.64 21.79 15.69
N LYS A 29 -10.47 21.25 16.90
CA LYS A 29 -9.43 21.64 17.87
C LYS A 29 -8.21 20.72 17.83
N GLY A 30 -8.34 19.54 17.23
CA GLY A 30 -7.24 18.63 17.02
C GLY A 30 -6.19 19.28 16.11
N ASP A 31 -4.92 19.12 16.47
CA ASP A 31 -3.81 19.62 15.68
C ASP A 31 -3.94 19.09 14.25
N PRO A 32 -4.10 19.95 13.23
CA PRO A 32 -4.16 19.49 11.86
C PRO A 32 -2.87 18.72 11.61
N PHE A 33 -3.00 17.45 11.21
CA PHE A 33 -1.84 16.61 10.92
C PHE A 33 -1.11 17.16 9.69
N PHE A 34 -0.27 18.17 9.90
CA PHE A 34 0.55 18.77 8.89
C PHE A 34 1.70 17.82 8.64
N LEU A 35 1.57 17.00 7.60
CA LEU A 35 2.72 16.27 7.08
C LEU A 35 3.70 17.33 6.57
N PRO A 36 4.91 17.45 7.17
CA PRO A 36 5.88 18.47 6.76
C PRO A 36 6.41 18.23 5.34
N LYS A 37 6.13 17.04 4.78
CA LYS A 37 6.49 16.65 3.42
C LYS A 37 5.26 16.19 2.65
N PRO A 38 5.18 16.48 1.35
CA PRO A 38 4.10 15.98 0.50
C PRO A 38 4.00 14.46 0.55
N LEU A 39 2.78 13.93 0.44
CA LEU A 39 2.56 12.48 0.39
C LEU A 39 3.33 11.79 -0.76
N SER A 40 3.53 12.49 -1.88
CA SER A 40 4.35 12.01 -3.01
C SER A 40 5.79 11.72 -2.61
N TYR A 41 6.38 12.56 -1.75
CA TYR A 41 7.72 12.37 -1.22
C TYR A 41 7.80 11.13 -0.33
N LEU A 42 6.84 10.94 0.57
CA LEU A 42 6.80 9.72 1.40
C LEU A 42 6.67 8.45 0.55
N LYS A 43 5.85 8.51 -0.50
CA LYS A 43 5.71 7.41 -1.46
C LYS A 43 7.02 7.14 -2.22
N SER A 44 7.78 8.16 -2.61
CA SER A 44 9.09 7.96 -3.26
C SER A 44 10.13 7.38 -2.32
N GLU A 45 10.16 7.82 -1.05
CA GLU A 45 11.07 7.28 -0.05
C GLU A 45 10.80 5.79 0.21
N ILE A 46 9.53 5.41 0.40
CA ILE A 46 9.15 4.00 0.60
C ILE A 46 9.54 3.14 -0.61
N ARG A 47 9.25 3.61 -1.83
CA ARG A 47 9.64 2.90 -3.06
C ARG A 47 11.16 2.73 -3.17
N THR A 48 11.92 3.77 -2.83
CA THR A 48 13.38 3.75 -2.88
C THR A 48 13.97 2.79 -1.85
N ALA A 49 13.45 2.82 -0.62
CA ALA A 49 13.87 1.90 0.44
C ALA A 49 13.56 0.44 0.09
N ALA A 50 12.36 0.17 -0.44
CA ALA A 50 11.97 -1.16 -0.88
C ALA A 50 12.86 -1.68 -2.02
N LEU A 51 13.16 -0.83 -3.02
CA LEU A 51 14.08 -1.18 -4.10
C LEU A 51 15.49 -1.48 -3.57
N ARG A 52 15.98 -0.69 -2.61
CA ARG A 52 17.30 -0.92 -2.02
C ARG A 52 17.37 -2.28 -1.32
N ILE A 53 16.40 -2.59 -0.48
CA ILE A 53 16.33 -3.89 0.20
C ILE A 53 16.26 -5.04 -0.82
N TRP A 54 15.48 -4.85 -1.89
CA TRP A 54 15.36 -5.87 -2.92
C TRP A 54 16.66 -6.06 -3.70
N GLN A 55 17.36 -4.96 -4.04
CA GLN A 55 18.69 -5.01 -4.66
C GLN A 55 19.72 -5.68 -3.73
N ASP A 56 19.73 -5.35 -2.44
CA ASP A 56 20.64 -5.96 -1.47
C ASP A 56 20.44 -7.48 -1.41
N ASN A 57 19.18 -7.94 -1.39
CA ASN A 57 18.87 -9.37 -1.45
C ASN A 57 19.23 -10.00 -2.80
N TRP A 58 19.11 -9.24 -3.88
CA TRP A 58 19.47 -9.69 -5.23
C TRP A 58 20.98 -9.89 -5.38
N ASP A 59 21.78 -8.96 -4.87
CA ASP A 59 23.24 -8.99 -4.97
C ASP A 59 23.88 -10.03 -4.04
N ASN A 60 23.27 -10.29 -2.89
CA ASN A 60 23.78 -11.24 -1.89
C ASN A 60 23.20 -12.67 -2.06
N GLY A 61 22.33 -12.90 -3.05
CA GLY A 61 21.75 -14.22 -3.30
C GLY A 61 22.80 -15.22 -3.82
N GLU A 62 22.95 -16.37 -3.15
CA GLU A 62 23.87 -17.43 -3.61
C GLU A 62 23.34 -18.19 -4.84
N THR A 63 22.02 -18.23 -5.04
CA THR A 63 21.34 -18.91 -6.16
C THR A 63 20.99 -17.94 -7.27
N GLY A 64 21.17 -18.32 -8.54
CA GLY A 64 20.74 -17.49 -9.67
C GLY A 64 21.78 -16.47 -10.15
N ARG A 65 23.07 -16.67 -9.85
CA ARG A 65 24.21 -15.88 -10.39
C ARG A 65 24.13 -15.61 -11.90
N SER A 66 23.75 -16.63 -12.69
CA SER A 66 23.58 -16.46 -14.14
C SER A 66 22.48 -15.46 -14.51
N THR A 67 21.45 -15.34 -13.66
CA THR A 67 20.39 -14.35 -13.84
C THR A 67 20.86 -12.97 -13.40
N HIS A 68 21.70 -12.87 -12.37
CA HIS A 68 22.35 -11.62 -11.95
C HIS A 68 23.27 -11.06 -13.05
N ASP A 69 24.00 -11.92 -13.77
CA ASP A 69 24.86 -11.51 -14.90
C ASP A 69 24.07 -10.86 -16.04
N ILE A 70 22.80 -11.26 -16.23
CA ILE A 70 21.90 -10.72 -17.27
C ILE A 70 21.12 -9.51 -16.73
N VAL A 71 20.73 -9.56 -15.46
CA VAL A 71 19.98 -8.52 -14.75
C VAL A 71 20.77 -8.08 -13.53
N PRO A 72 21.75 -7.18 -13.69
CA PRO A 72 22.54 -6.73 -12.54
C PRO A 72 21.73 -5.83 -11.61
N GLY A 73 20.63 -5.25 -12.11
CA GLY A 73 19.85 -4.24 -11.41
C GLY A 73 18.37 -4.57 -11.31
N VAL A 74 17.86 -4.48 -10.10
CA VAL A 74 16.45 -4.46 -9.77
C VAL A 74 15.86 -3.10 -10.15
N SER A 75 14.77 -3.08 -10.92
CA SER A 75 14.09 -1.84 -11.28
C SER A 75 12.57 -1.98 -11.37
N ASN A 76 11.86 -0.89 -11.07
CA ASN A 76 10.41 -0.80 -11.26
C ASN A 76 10.00 -0.44 -12.70
N LYS A 77 10.96 -0.23 -13.59
CA LYS A 77 10.65 0.03 -15.00
C LYS A 77 10.49 -1.31 -15.70
N PRO A 78 9.43 -1.51 -16.50
CA PRO A 78 9.34 -2.70 -17.33
C PRO A 78 10.54 -2.68 -18.27
N VAL A 79 11.41 -3.67 -18.15
CA VAL A 79 12.51 -3.81 -19.08
C VAL A 79 11.91 -4.39 -20.36
N GLY A 80 12.32 -3.86 -21.52
CA GLY A 80 11.75 -4.20 -22.84
C GLY A 80 12.17 -5.58 -23.34
N TRP A 81 11.99 -6.59 -22.50
CA TRP A 81 12.45 -7.95 -22.74
C TRP A 81 11.49 -8.64 -23.69
N ASN A 82 12.04 -9.43 -24.62
CA ASN A 82 11.21 -10.31 -25.43
C ASN A 82 10.72 -11.50 -24.60
N LYS A 83 9.74 -12.23 -25.13
CA LYS A 83 9.09 -13.33 -24.41
C LYS A 83 10.09 -14.45 -24.09
N GLU A 84 11.03 -14.70 -25.00
CA GLU A 84 12.04 -15.75 -24.91
C GLU A 84 13.03 -15.47 -23.78
N GLU A 85 13.52 -14.23 -23.67
CA GLU A 85 14.38 -13.75 -22.58
C GLU A 85 13.69 -13.84 -21.22
N LEU A 86 12.40 -13.47 -21.17
CA LEU A 86 11.60 -13.56 -19.96
C LEU A 86 11.41 -15.01 -19.51
N MET A 87 11.12 -15.92 -20.45
CA MET A 87 11.00 -17.36 -20.18
C MET A 87 12.32 -17.97 -19.69
N PHE A 88 13.44 -17.58 -20.32
CA PHE A 88 14.78 -18.04 -19.95
C PHE A 88 15.15 -17.62 -18.52
N VAL A 89 14.97 -16.34 -18.18
CA VAL A 89 15.35 -15.80 -16.86
C VAL A 89 14.43 -16.26 -15.75
N THR A 90 13.13 -16.40 -16.02
CA THR A 90 12.18 -16.88 -15.01
C THR A 90 12.26 -18.41 -14.84
N GLY A 91 12.99 -19.11 -15.72
CA GLY A 91 13.02 -20.57 -15.76
C GLY A 91 11.63 -21.17 -16.05
N GLN A 92 10.71 -20.37 -16.57
CA GLN A 92 9.35 -20.79 -16.91
C GLN A 92 9.37 -21.33 -18.33
N GLY A 93 9.04 -22.61 -18.46
CA GLY A 93 8.80 -23.22 -19.77
C GLY A 93 7.64 -22.53 -20.51
N PRO A 94 7.49 -22.76 -21.81
CA PRO A 94 6.39 -22.20 -22.58
C PRO A 94 5.05 -22.53 -21.90
N PHE A 95 4.25 -21.48 -21.64
CA PHE A 95 2.91 -21.67 -21.11
C PHE A 95 2.13 -22.62 -22.03
N PRO A 96 1.48 -23.67 -21.48
CA PRO A 96 0.65 -24.54 -22.28
C PRO A 96 -0.49 -23.73 -22.91
N SER A 97 -0.76 -24.02 -24.19
CA SER A 97 -1.86 -23.45 -24.97
C SER A 97 -3.21 -24.04 -24.57
#